data_AF-A0A2K0VU71-F1
#
_entry.id   AF-A0A2K0VU71-F1
#
_cell.length_a   1.000
_cell.length_b   1.000
_cell.length_c   1.000
_cell.angle_alpha   90.00
_cell.angle_beta   90.00
_cell.angle_gamma   90.00
#
_symmetry.space_group_name_H-M   'P 1'
#
loop_
_entity.id
_entity.type
_entity.pdbx_description
1 polymer ?
#
loop_
_entity_poly.entity_id
_entity_poly.type
_entity_poly.pdbx_seq_one_letter_code
_entity_poly.pdbx_strand_id
1 'polypeptide(L)'
;MIGWMKAWKERYDQPYQGITTDGKVISNLFRLADKNENFGAPMHAVEAAQNAINVAAEEEREKLLRPVDAPEWRFWMNPEIYVFKHGVRLEEASKELVAALHALMQASLSTEGYEKAHGCMKVNQFLGEVVNGTKVLNDNSYNFVIFGRPSPEEPPS
;
A
#
# COMPACT_ATOMS: atom_id res chain seq x y z
N MET A 1 -13.15 -7.53 -23.45
CA MET A 1 -12.68 -6.64 -22.38
C MET A 1 -13.44 -5.33 -22.51
N ILE A 2 -14.14 -4.86 -21.47
CA ILE A 2 -14.90 -3.59 -21.48
C ILE A 2 -13.94 -2.45 -21.89
N GLY A 3 -14.36 -1.52 -22.75
CA GLY A 3 -13.46 -0.55 -23.40
C GLY A 3 -12.57 0.27 -22.46
N TRP A 4 -13.05 0.56 -21.24
CA TRP A 4 -12.26 1.27 -20.23
C TRP A 4 -11.07 0.45 -19.72
N MET A 5 -11.21 -0.88 -19.57
CA MET A 5 -10.11 -1.75 -19.13
C MET A 5 -8.96 -1.78 -20.13
N LYS A 6 -9.28 -1.76 -21.44
CA LYS A 6 -8.28 -1.74 -22.50
C LYS A 6 -7.50 -0.42 -22.49
N ALA A 7 -8.20 0.71 -22.48
CA ALA A 7 -7.58 2.04 -22.45
C ALA A 7 -6.79 2.31 -21.16
N TRP A 8 -7.20 1.69 -20.05
CA TRP A 8 -6.46 1.73 -18.79
C TRP A 8 -5.19 0.87 -18.84
N LYS A 9 -5.29 -0.37 -19.34
CA LYS A 9 -4.13 -1.26 -19.52
C LYS A 9 -3.07 -0.66 -20.45
N GLU A 10 -3.49 -0.05 -21.56
CA GLU A 10 -2.56 0.62 -22.49
C GLU A 10 -1.77 1.76 -21.81
N ARG A 11 -2.39 2.52 -20.90
CA ARG A 11 -1.70 3.58 -20.14
C ARG A 11 -0.75 3.02 -19.10
N TYR A 12 -1.12 1.92 -18.47
CA TYR A 12 -0.28 1.26 -17.49
C TYR A 12 0.96 0.62 -18.09
N ASP A 13 0.80 -0.05 -19.22
CA ASP A 13 1.90 -0.71 -19.91
C ASP A 13 2.93 0.31 -20.41
N GLN A 14 2.63 1.63 -20.39
CA GLN A 14 3.63 2.68 -20.56
C GLN A 14 4.58 2.72 -19.36
N PRO A 15 5.90 2.73 -19.60
CA PRO A 15 6.90 2.94 -18.56
C PRO A 15 6.68 4.26 -17.82
N TYR A 16 6.93 4.27 -16.52
CA TYR A 16 6.99 5.51 -15.76
C TYR A 16 8.20 6.33 -16.20
N GLN A 17 7.98 7.59 -16.59
CA GLN A 17 9.04 8.47 -17.11
C GLN A 17 9.47 9.57 -16.11
N GLY A 18 8.76 9.74 -14.99
CA GLY A 18 9.01 10.80 -14.01
C GLY A 18 7.87 11.80 -13.87
N ILE A 19 8.10 12.86 -13.09
CA ILE A 19 7.14 13.94 -12.83
C ILE A 19 7.30 15.02 -13.89
N THR A 20 6.19 15.52 -14.43
CA THR A 20 6.15 16.60 -15.44
C THR A 20 5.07 17.63 -15.07
N THR A 21 5.26 18.90 -15.44
CA THR A 21 4.23 19.95 -15.34
C THR A 21 3.85 20.56 -16.71
N ASP A 22 4.75 20.47 -17.69
CA ASP A 22 4.61 21.00 -19.05
C ASP A 22 4.88 19.93 -20.14
N GLY A 23 4.90 18.66 -19.73
CA GLY A 23 5.25 17.52 -20.60
C GLY A 23 6.75 17.23 -20.68
N LYS A 24 7.63 18.00 -20.03
CA LYS A 24 9.05 17.68 -19.87
C LYS A 24 9.31 17.08 -18.49
N VAL A 25 10.15 16.05 -18.44
CA VAL A 25 10.54 15.40 -17.18
C VAL A 25 11.41 16.35 -16.36
N ILE A 26 11.02 16.56 -15.11
CA ILE A 26 11.78 17.34 -14.15
C ILE A 26 12.82 16.42 -13.49
N SER A 27 14.05 16.47 -13.97
CA SER A 27 15.17 15.73 -13.37
C SER A 27 15.53 16.27 -11.99
N ASN A 28 15.87 15.39 -11.05
CA ASN A 28 16.35 15.76 -9.71
C ASN A 28 15.39 16.69 -8.94
N LEU A 29 14.07 16.55 -9.14
CA LEU A 29 13.07 17.35 -8.43
C LEU A 29 13.23 17.28 -6.90
N PHE A 30 13.57 16.10 -6.39
CA PHE A 30 14.00 15.87 -5.02
C PHE A 30 15.35 15.16 -5.04
N ARG A 31 16.32 15.68 -4.29
CA ARG A 31 17.57 14.96 -4.04
C ARG A 31 17.36 13.91 -2.96
N LEU A 32 18.11 12.81 -3.03
CA LEU A 32 18.17 11.84 -1.96
C LEU A 32 18.85 12.46 -0.74
N ALA A 33 18.47 12.00 0.45
CA ALA A 33 19.14 12.36 1.67
C ALA A 33 20.54 11.75 1.68
N ASP A 34 21.54 12.51 2.15
CA ASP A 34 22.83 11.94 2.48
C ASP A 34 22.72 11.12 3.77
N LYS A 35 23.71 10.27 4.06
CA LYS A 35 23.70 9.37 5.23
C LYS A 35 23.46 10.07 6.58
N ASN A 36 23.82 11.35 6.69
CA ASN A 36 23.69 12.14 7.92
C ASN A 36 22.45 13.06 7.92
N GLU A 37 21.60 12.95 6.91
CA GLU A 37 20.42 13.78 6.75
C GLU A 37 19.16 12.91 6.80
N ASN A 38 18.15 13.39 7.52
CA ASN A 38 16.86 12.71 7.62
C ASN A 38 15.74 13.70 7.23
N PHE A 39 15.04 13.42 6.14
CA PHE A 39 13.86 14.19 5.71
C PHE A 39 12.56 13.79 6.44
N GLY A 40 12.68 13.16 7.61
CA GLY A 40 11.53 12.70 8.41
C GLY A 40 11.07 11.28 8.08
N ALA A 41 11.98 10.42 7.61
CA ALA A 41 11.68 9.01 7.39
C ALA A 41 11.27 8.35 8.73
N PRO A 42 10.13 7.64 8.78
CA PRO A 42 9.65 7.00 10.01
C PRO A 42 10.48 5.75 10.30
N MET A 43 11.66 5.93 10.90
CA MET A 43 12.58 4.81 11.19
C MET A 43 11.94 3.72 12.05
N HIS A 44 11.01 4.09 12.92
CA HIS A 44 10.24 3.16 13.75
C HIS A 44 9.27 2.27 12.94
N ALA A 45 8.92 2.65 11.70
CA ALA A 45 8.13 1.82 10.81
C ALA A 45 8.91 0.62 10.27
N VAL A 46 10.26 0.65 10.27
CA VAL A 46 11.09 -0.45 9.77
C VAL A 46 10.87 -1.71 10.60
N GLU A 47 10.89 -1.58 11.93
CA GLU A 47 10.67 -2.71 12.85
C GLU A 47 9.25 -3.26 12.72
N ALA A 48 8.25 -2.38 12.60
CA ALA A 48 6.85 -2.79 12.40
C ALA A 48 6.66 -3.51 11.06
N ALA A 49 7.33 -3.06 9.99
CA ALA A 49 7.28 -3.70 8.68
C ALA A 49 7.95 -5.08 8.72
N GLN A 50 9.11 -5.18 9.35
CA GLN A 50 9.81 -6.45 9.50
C GLN A 50 8.98 -7.44 10.33
N ASN A 51 8.30 -6.96 11.37
CA ASN A 51 7.38 -7.77 12.17
C ASN A 51 6.19 -8.28 11.33
N ALA A 52 5.54 -7.42 10.55
CA ALA A 52 4.44 -7.83 9.68
C ALA A 52 4.87 -8.89 8.65
N ILE A 53 6.07 -8.73 8.07
CA ILE A 53 6.67 -9.73 7.17
C ILE A 53 6.91 -11.05 7.89
N ASN A 54 7.41 -11.02 9.13
CA ASN A 54 7.73 -12.21 9.90
C ASN A 54 6.48 -12.99 10.30
N VAL A 55 5.40 -12.28 10.66
CA VAL A 55 4.10 -12.87 11.05
C VAL A 55 3.36 -13.47 9.86
N ALA A 56 3.54 -12.92 8.65
CA ALA A 56 2.91 -13.45 7.45
C ALA A 56 3.33 -14.90 7.15
N ALA A 57 2.37 -15.76 6.82
CA ALA A 57 2.65 -17.07 6.25
C ALA A 57 3.43 -16.95 4.93
N GLU A 58 4.04 -18.03 4.46
CA GLU A 58 4.86 -18.02 3.23
C GLU A 58 4.07 -17.48 2.03
N GLU A 59 2.84 -17.97 1.83
CA GLU A 59 1.97 -17.57 0.73
C GLU A 59 1.42 -16.14 0.88
N GLU A 60 1.24 -15.66 2.10
CA GLU A 60 0.87 -14.26 2.38
C GLU A 60 2.06 -13.34 2.07
N ARG A 61 3.28 -13.75 2.44
CA ARG A 61 4.51 -12.99 2.24
C ARG A 61 4.83 -12.78 0.76
N GLU A 62 4.63 -13.80 -0.08
CA GLU A 62 4.77 -13.69 -1.53
C GLU A 62 3.82 -12.67 -2.16
N LYS A 63 2.63 -12.49 -1.57
CA LYS A 63 1.67 -11.48 -2.02
C LYS A 63 2.00 -10.11 -1.45
N LEU A 64 2.42 -10.06 -0.18
CA LEU A 64 2.68 -8.85 0.57
C LEU A 64 3.88 -8.07 0.04
N LEU A 65 4.94 -8.75 -0.39
CA LEU A 65 6.18 -8.09 -0.81
C LEU A 65 6.31 -7.96 -2.32
N ARG A 66 6.78 -6.79 -2.76
CA ARG A 66 7.14 -6.50 -4.15
C ARG A 66 8.47 -5.73 -4.21
N PRO A 67 9.25 -5.83 -5.29
CA PRO A 67 10.40 -4.94 -5.53
C PRO A 67 10.01 -3.45 -5.47
N VAL A 68 10.93 -2.56 -5.12
CA VAL A 68 10.61 -1.12 -5.01
C VAL A 68 10.17 -0.50 -6.35
N ASP A 69 10.67 -1.04 -7.46
CA ASP A 69 10.38 -0.60 -8.83
C ASP A 69 9.20 -1.35 -9.48
N ALA A 70 8.54 -2.23 -8.72
CA ALA A 70 7.43 -3.03 -9.22
C ALA A 70 6.27 -2.14 -9.68
N PRO A 71 5.79 -2.27 -10.93
CA PRO A 71 4.81 -1.34 -11.50
C PRO A 71 3.45 -1.34 -10.78
N GLU A 72 3.17 -2.36 -9.96
CA GLU A 72 1.95 -2.55 -9.18
C GLU A 72 1.63 -1.37 -8.24
N TRP A 73 2.60 -0.54 -7.85
CA TRP A 73 2.30 0.66 -7.05
C TRP A 73 1.40 1.64 -7.81
N ARG A 74 1.50 1.68 -9.14
CA ARG A 74 0.62 2.48 -10.02
C ARG A 74 -0.77 1.85 -10.20
N PHE A 75 -0.96 0.62 -9.73
CA PHE A 75 -2.22 -0.14 -9.76
C PHE A 75 -2.96 -0.12 -8.43
N TRP A 76 -2.35 0.44 -7.38
CA TRP A 76 -3.00 0.48 -6.10
C TRP A 76 -4.27 1.31 -6.18
N MET A 77 -5.39 0.64 -5.96
CA MET A 77 -6.72 1.21 -5.87
C MET A 77 -7.52 0.32 -4.93
N ASN A 78 -8.53 0.90 -4.26
CA ASN A 78 -9.45 0.13 -3.44
C ASN A 78 -10.91 0.32 -3.90
N PRO A 79 -11.25 -0.07 -5.14
CA PRO A 79 -12.63 -0.06 -5.61
C PRO A 79 -13.44 -1.16 -4.92
N GLU A 80 -14.75 -1.00 -4.88
CA GLU A 80 -15.68 -2.01 -4.37
C GLU A 80 -15.65 -3.30 -5.20
N ILE A 81 -15.17 -3.24 -6.45
CA ILE A 81 -15.02 -4.39 -7.34
C ILE A 81 -13.60 -4.96 -7.20
N TYR A 82 -13.50 -6.18 -6.67
CA TYR A 82 -12.23 -6.88 -6.48
C TYR A 82 -11.65 -7.45 -7.78
N VAL A 83 -11.21 -6.57 -8.69
CA VAL A 83 -10.66 -6.92 -10.01
C VAL A 83 -9.15 -7.16 -9.95
N PHE A 84 -8.43 -6.35 -9.19
CA PHE A 84 -6.97 -6.37 -9.14
C PHE A 84 -6.50 -6.76 -7.75
N LYS A 85 -6.09 -8.02 -7.61
CA LYS A 85 -5.63 -8.61 -6.35
C LYS A 85 -4.13 -8.36 -6.15
N HIS A 86 -3.76 -7.12 -5.84
CA HIS A 86 -2.38 -6.79 -5.51
C HIS A 86 -2.22 -6.76 -4.00
N GLY A 87 -1.33 -7.60 -3.47
CA GLY A 87 -1.10 -7.67 -2.04
C GLY A 87 -1.93 -8.71 -1.32
N VAL A 88 -1.92 -8.57 0.00
CA VAL A 88 -2.76 -9.34 0.91
C VAL A 88 -4.05 -8.57 1.17
N ARG A 89 -5.19 -9.23 1.01
CA ARG A 89 -6.50 -8.71 1.42
C ARG A 89 -6.66 -8.93 2.92
N LEU A 90 -6.92 -7.88 3.70
CA LEU A 90 -7.00 -8.00 5.16
C LEU A 90 -8.11 -8.97 5.60
N GLU A 91 -9.24 -9.01 4.88
CA GLU A 91 -10.35 -9.95 5.14
C GLU A 91 -9.97 -11.43 4.95
N GLU A 92 -8.98 -11.70 4.10
CA GLU A 92 -8.50 -13.06 3.80
C GLU A 92 -7.27 -13.44 4.65
N ALA A 93 -6.71 -12.50 5.41
CA ALA A 93 -5.49 -12.67 6.18
C ALA A 93 -5.74 -13.20 7.59
N SER A 94 -4.68 -13.74 8.22
CA SER A 94 -4.72 -14.07 9.65
C SER A 94 -4.95 -12.81 10.51
N LYS A 95 -5.59 -12.98 11.68
CA LYS A 95 -5.82 -11.86 12.62
C LYS A 95 -4.51 -11.27 13.11
N GLU A 96 -3.50 -12.11 13.25
CA GLU A 96 -2.14 -11.77 13.64
C GLU A 96 -1.50 -10.85 12.59
N LEU A 97 -1.62 -11.19 11.29
CA LEU A 97 -1.11 -10.35 10.21
C LEU A 97 -1.87 -9.03 10.11
N VAL A 98 -3.21 -9.04 10.23
CA VAL A 98 -4.01 -7.80 10.23
C VAL A 98 -3.57 -6.87 11.36
N ALA A 99 -3.38 -7.39 12.58
CA ALA A 99 -2.88 -6.60 13.71
C ALA A 99 -1.48 -6.03 13.45
N ALA A 100 -0.57 -6.82 12.87
CA ALA A 100 0.77 -6.37 12.52
C ALA A 100 0.77 -5.27 11.44
N LEU A 101 -0.12 -5.36 10.45
CA LEU A 101 -0.29 -4.35 9.41
C LEU A 101 -0.91 -3.05 9.95
N HIS A 102 -1.85 -3.13 10.89
CA HIS A 102 -2.33 -1.95 11.62
C HIS A 102 -1.22 -1.29 12.43
N ALA A 103 -0.37 -2.07 13.12
CA ALA A 103 0.79 -1.53 13.83
C ALA A 103 1.78 -0.83 12.87
N LEU A 104 1.99 -1.39 11.67
CA LEU A 104 2.78 -0.74 10.62
C LEU A 104 2.14 0.58 10.17
N MET A 105 0.82 0.64 9.97
CA MET A 105 0.14 1.90 9.65
C MET A 105 0.31 2.94 10.76
N GLN A 106 0.20 2.54 12.03
CA GLN A 106 0.41 3.43 13.18
C GLN A 106 1.84 3.96 13.25
N ALA A 107 2.84 3.15 12.89
CA ALA A 107 4.25 3.55 12.85
C ALA A 107 4.60 4.37 11.58
N SER A 108 3.78 4.31 10.54
CA SER A 108 4.06 5.02 9.28
C SER A 108 3.35 6.37 9.17
N LEU A 109 2.29 6.58 9.96
CA LEU A 109 1.43 7.75 9.93
C LEU A 109 1.54 8.53 11.24
N SER A 110 1.11 9.81 11.24
CA SER A 110 0.82 10.47 12.52
C SER A 110 -0.37 9.81 13.21
N THR A 111 -0.54 10.06 14.50
CA THR A 111 -1.71 9.57 15.26
C THR A 111 -3.02 9.94 14.58
N GLU A 112 -3.18 11.20 14.19
CA GLU A 112 -4.37 11.70 13.48
C GLU A 112 -4.51 11.07 12.09
N GLY A 113 -3.38 10.82 11.40
CA GLY A 113 -3.35 10.16 10.10
C GLY A 113 -3.85 8.72 10.18
N TYR A 114 -3.41 7.97 11.18
CA TYR A 114 -3.89 6.61 11.43
C TYR A 114 -5.36 6.59 11.82
N GLU A 115 -5.78 7.45 12.76
CA GLU A 115 -7.18 7.53 13.20
C GLU A 115 -8.12 7.84 12.02
N LYS A 116 -7.70 8.73 11.13
CA LYS A 116 -8.45 9.05 9.91
C LYS A 116 -8.54 7.84 8.97
N ALA A 117 -7.41 7.17 8.69
CA ALA A 117 -7.39 6.00 7.81
C ALA A 117 -8.26 4.86 8.37
N HIS A 118 -8.08 4.50 9.64
CA HIS A 118 -8.87 3.49 10.32
C HIS A 118 -10.34 3.90 10.45
N GLY A 119 -10.62 5.18 10.65
CA GLY A 119 -11.98 5.74 10.62
C GLY A 119 -12.67 5.50 9.27
N CYS A 120 -11.98 5.73 8.14
CA CYS A 120 -12.50 5.40 6.82
C CYS A 120 -12.80 3.90 6.66
N MET A 121 -11.95 3.02 7.20
CA MET A 121 -12.19 1.57 7.22
C MET A 121 -13.48 1.22 7.98
N LYS A 122 -13.69 1.84 9.15
CA LYS A 122 -14.94 1.65 9.93
C LYS A 122 -16.18 2.20 9.24
N VAL A 123 -16.06 3.33 8.53
CA VAL A 123 -17.16 3.86 7.71
C VAL A 123 -17.53 2.85 6.61
N ASN A 124 -16.55 2.16 6.03
CA ASN A 124 -16.80 1.11 5.04
C ASN A 124 -17.60 -0.06 5.64
N GLN A 125 -17.24 -0.51 6.84
CA GLN A 125 -18.03 -1.49 7.60
C GLN A 125 -19.47 -1.03 7.84
N PHE A 126 -19.64 0.19 8.36
CA PHE A 126 -20.96 0.75 8.62
C PHE A 126 -21.82 0.81 7.36
N LEU A 127 -21.25 1.27 6.24
CA LEU A 127 -21.96 1.29 4.96
C LEU A 127 -22.38 -0.12 4.52
N GLY A 128 -21.48 -1.11 4.67
CA GLY A 128 -21.78 -2.51 4.41
C GLY A 128 -22.96 -3.04 5.22
N GLU A 129 -23.07 -2.66 6.50
CA GLU A 129 -24.21 -3.03 7.35
C GLU A 129 -25.51 -2.37 6.87
N VAL A 130 -25.48 -1.07 6.55
CA VAL A 130 -26.65 -0.31 6.07
C VAL A 130 -27.23 -0.89 4.78
N VAL A 131 -26.38 -1.35 3.86
CA VAL A 131 -26.80 -1.89 2.56
C VAL A 131 -26.85 -3.42 2.51
N ASN A 132 -26.64 -4.10 3.64
CA ASN A 132 -26.53 -5.56 3.74
C ASN A 132 -25.49 -6.15 2.75
N GLY A 133 -24.37 -5.44 2.59
CA GLY A 133 -23.27 -5.70 1.64
C GLY A 133 -21.92 -5.96 2.30
N THR A 134 -21.87 -6.45 3.55
CA THR A 134 -20.63 -6.64 4.33
C THR A 134 -19.61 -7.60 3.70
N LYS A 135 -20.03 -8.46 2.75
CA LYS A 135 -19.14 -9.29 1.94
C LYS A 135 -18.28 -8.52 0.94
N VAL A 136 -18.59 -7.24 0.74
CA VAL A 136 -17.90 -6.34 -0.21
C VAL A 136 -17.36 -5.12 0.53
N LEU A 137 -18.13 -4.60 1.48
CA LEU A 137 -17.81 -3.42 2.27
C LEU A 137 -17.68 -3.80 3.74
N ASN A 138 -16.45 -4.04 4.18
CA ASN A 138 -16.12 -4.21 5.59
C ASN A 138 -14.86 -3.42 5.96
N ASP A 139 -14.52 -3.39 7.24
CA ASP A 139 -13.33 -2.72 7.75
C ASP A 139 -12.03 -3.37 7.28
N ASN A 140 -12.06 -4.64 6.90
CA ASN A 140 -10.93 -5.39 6.35
C ASN A 140 -10.96 -5.49 4.81
N SER A 141 -11.80 -4.70 4.15
CA SER A 141 -11.95 -4.68 2.69
C SER A 141 -10.87 -3.85 1.99
N TYR A 142 -9.62 -4.10 2.34
CA TYR A 142 -8.44 -3.36 1.87
C TYR A 142 -7.31 -4.31 1.50
N ASN A 143 -6.54 -3.95 0.49
CA ASN A 143 -5.32 -4.68 0.12
C ASN A 143 -4.07 -3.96 0.62
N PHE A 144 -3.10 -4.73 1.11
CA PHE A 144 -1.83 -4.23 1.63
C PHE A 144 -0.65 -4.81 0.85
N VAL A 145 0.29 -3.95 0.46
CA VAL A 145 1.55 -4.30 -0.22
C VAL A 145 2.68 -3.50 0.41
N ILE A 146 3.83 -4.13 0.60
CA ILE A 146 5.10 -3.49 0.98
C ILE A 146 6.02 -3.53 -0.23
N PHE A 147 6.45 -2.36 -0.69
CA PHE A 147 7.38 -2.20 -1.81
C PHE A 147 8.80 -2.01 -1.30
N GLY A 148 9.67 -2.89 -1.76
CA GLY A 148 11.07 -3.01 -1.37
C GLY A 148 11.28 -3.73 -0.04
N ARG A 149 12.54 -3.91 0.33
CA ARG A 149 12.94 -4.49 1.62
C ARG A 149 13.07 -3.41 2.71
N PRO A 150 12.37 -3.52 3.85
CA PRO A 150 12.58 -2.62 4.98
C PRO A 150 14.02 -2.74 5.51
N SER A 151 14.70 -1.61 5.67
CA SER A 151 16.07 -1.52 6.20
C SER A 151 16.26 -0.21 6.96
N PRO A 152 17.00 -0.21 8.08
CA PRO A 152 17.34 1.02 8.80
C PRO A 152 18.50 1.79 8.19
N GLU A 153 19.29 1.16 7.31
CA GLU A 153 20.58 1.69 6.84
C GLU A 153 20.60 1.93 5.32
N GLU A 154 19.73 1.24 4.59
CA GLU A 154 19.71 1.25 3.13
C GLU A 154 18.35 1.73 2.61
N PRO A 155 18.33 2.49 1.50
CA PRO A 155 17.09 2.75 0.80
C PRO A 155 16.41 1.44 0.39
N PRO A 156 15.06 1.41 0.28
CA PRO A 156 14.37 0.24 -0.23
C PRO A 156 14.89 -0.12 -1.62
N SER A 157 15.26 -1.38 -1.81
CA SER A 157 15.57 -2.02 -3.11
C SER A 157 14.45 -2.95 -3.52
#